data_AF-A0ABD6MCD5-F1
#
_entry.id   AF-A0ABD6MCD5-F1
#
_cell.length_a   1.000
_cell.length_b   1.000
_cell.length_c   1.000
_cell.angle_alpha   90.00
_cell.angle_beta   90.00
_cell.angle_gamma   90.00
#
_symmetry.space_group_name_H-M   'P 1'
#
loop_
_entity.id
_entity.type
_entity.pdbx_description
1 polymer ?
#
loop_
_entity_poly.entity_id
_entity_poly.type
_entity_poly.pdbx_seq_one_letter_code
_entity_poly.pdbx_strand_id
1 'polypeptide(L)'
;MKTPCPHPTKSRYATLEAANKAAHRVTHQAGLPLRPYECPCSWWHLTKTPAPAALPTASDATLADIQRLASLPDIDFRNIVAADARGEGKPGDRGALRAKQNLTRWKRCLGQLHKDLNDQFQENRGNPSLLAEDWRKRATGYRETLALRLSESRRLKAEVHAEMVRNQEYKKHDAEVAAAAGATVQELRAHAGEVAKERLINAHQPEFRRYLIDAYAELGISLPARIRRRIAESATEVLTEGQAS
;
A
#
# COMPACT_ATOMS: atom_id res chain seq x y z
N MET A 1 35.73 -5.27 18.82
CA MET A 1 35.75 -3.89 19.35
C MET A 1 34.32 -3.36 19.35
N LYS A 2 33.79 -2.87 20.48
CA LYS A 2 32.43 -2.30 20.53
C LYS A 2 32.45 -0.89 19.96
N THR A 3 31.58 -0.60 19.01
CA THR A 3 31.41 0.73 18.42
C THR A 3 31.00 1.72 19.53
N PRO A 4 31.67 2.87 19.68
CA PRO A 4 31.27 3.88 20.66
C PRO A 4 29.84 4.33 20.38
N CYS A 5 29.05 4.51 21.44
CA CYS A 5 27.66 4.90 21.28
C CYS A 5 27.56 6.29 20.64
N PRO A 6 26.78 6.46 19.55
CA PRO A 6 26.56 7.77 18.94
C PRO A 6 25.80 8.74 19.86
N HIS A 7 25.21 8.24 20.96
CA HIS A 7 24.46 9.03 21.93
C HIS A 7 24.84 8.66 23.37
N PRO A 8 26.05 9.03 23.84
CA PRO A 8 26.58 8.60 25.13
C PRO A 8 25.79 9.16 26.33
N THR A 9 25.04 10.25 26.13
CA THR A 9 24.24 10.91 27.16
C THR A 9 22.84 10.28 27.35
N LYS A 10 22.41 9.39 26.46
CA LYS A 10 21.11 8.71 26.58
C LYS A 10 21.21 7.50 27.51
N SER A 11 20.17 7.28 28.31
CA SER A 11 20.00 6.06 29.09
C SER A 11 20.12 4.81 28.19
N ARG A 12 20.81 3.79 28.69
CA ARG A 12 21.10 2.52 28.01
C ARG A 12 20.53 1.34 28.79
N TYR A 13 19.97 0.36 28.10
CA TYR A 13 19.34 -0.82 28.69
C TYR A 13 19.89 -2.09 28.06
N ALA A 14 20.21 -3.09 28.89
CA ALA A 14 20.84 -4.33 28.43
C ALA A 14 19.87 -5.22 27.64
N THR A 15 18.57 -5.12 27.91
CA THR A 15 17.53 -5.94 27.29
C THR A 15 16.38 -5.08 26.77
N LEU A 16 15.70 -5.58 25.74
CA LEU A 16 14.47 -4.96 25.21
C LEU A 16 13.39 -4.83 26.29
N GLU A 17 13.25 -5.83 27.17
CA GLU A 17 12.26 -5.81 28.25
C GLU A 17 12.51 -4.67 29.25
N ALA A 18 13.77 -4.46 29.65
CA ALA A 18 14.13 -3.36 30.55
C ALA A 18 13.88 -1.99 29.88
N ALA A 19 14.17 -1.88 28.59
CA ALA A 19 13.93 -0.68 27.81
C ALA A 19 12.41 -0.40 27.65
N ASN A 20 11.60 -1.42 27.40
CA ASN A 20 10.13 -1.31 27.35
C ASN A 20 9.55 -0.86 28.70
N LYS A 21 9.99 -1.46 29.81
CA LYS A 21 9.56 -1.04 31.17
C LYS A 21 9.90 0.43 31.44
N ALA A 22 11.09 0.87 31.03
CA ALA A 22 11.49 2.28 31.15
C ALA A 22 10.67 3.21 30.25
N ALA A 23 10.40 2.80 29.00
CA ALA A 23 9.55 3.53 28.07
C ALA A 23 8.14 3.73 28.62
N HIS A 24 7.51 2.69 29.18
CA HIS A 24 6.20 2.78 29.82
C HIS A 24 6.22 3.75 31.00
N ARG A 25 7.24 3.68 31.86
CA ARG A 25 7.38 4.57 33.02
C ARG A 25 7.47 6.04 32.60
N VAL A 26 8.32 6.35 31.61
CA VAL A 26 8.47 7.73 31.12
C VAL A 26 7.22 8.22 30.39
N THR A 27 6.56 7.34 29.64
CA THR A 27 5.27 7.66 28.98
C THR A 27 4.22 8.02 30.02
N HIS A 28 4.13 7.27 31.12
CA HIS A 28 3.18 7.54 32.20
C HIS A 28 3.53 8.79 33.01
N GLN A 29 4.80 9.06 33.27
CA GLN A 29 5.23 10.18 34.13
C GLN A 29 5.32 11.51 33.40
N ALA A 30 5.78 11.50 32.14
CA ALA A 30 6.07 12.71 31.39
C ALA A 30 5.13 12.92 30.19
N GLY A 31 4.19 12.00 29.96
CA GLY A 31 3.27 12.04 28.80
C GLY A 31 3.99 11.91 27.45
N LEU A 32 5.24 11.47 27.46
CA LEU A 32 6.09 11.37 26.27
C LEU A 32 6.16 9.90 25.82
N PRO A 33 5.45 9.51 24.74
CA PRO A 33 5.55 8.15 24.23
C PRO A 33 6.96 7.91 23.72
N LEU A 34 7.76 7.16 24.49
CA LEU A 34 9.08 6.72 24.10
C LEU A 34 9.02 5.28 23.62
N ARG A 35 9.93 4.91 22.71
CA ARG A 35 10.11 3.52 22.28
C ARG A 35 11.56 3.09 22.37
N PRO A 36 11.83 1.83 22.70
CA PRO A 36 13.18 1.31 22.64
C PRO A 36 13.61 1.05 21.20
N TYR A 37 14.90 1.26 20.91
CA TYR A 37 15.55 0.83 19.67
C TYR A 37 16.94 0.28 20.00
N GLU A 38 17.39 -0.70 19.22
CA GLU A 38 18.74 -1.25 19.33
C GLU A 38 19.72 -0.32 18.61
N CYS A 39 20.74 0.13 19.34
CA CYS A 39 21.74 1.06 18.84
C CYS A 39 22.99 0.31 18.36
N PRO A 40 23.79 0.87 17.44
CA PRO A 40 25.07 0.28 17.01
C PRO A 40 26.06 -0.05 18.14
N CYS A 41 25.86 0.48 19.35
CA CYS A 41 26.64 0.13 20.54
C CYS A 41 26.19 -1.16 21.25
N SER A 42 25.21 -1.89 20.69
CA SER A 42 24.60 -3.11 21.26
C SER A 42 23.80 -2.90 22.56
N TRP A 43 23.42 -1.65 22.86
CA TRP A 43 22.50 -1.33 23.94
C TRP A 43 21.16 -0.84 23.37
N TRP A 44 20.10 -1.06 24.13
CA TRP A 44 18.80 -0.47 23.86
C TRP A 44 18.75 0.96 24.39
N HIS A 45 18.27 1.88 23.57
CA HIS A 45 18.05 3.28 23.94
C HIS A 45 16.59 3.66 23.74
N LEU A 46 16.14 4.69 24.44
CA LEU A 46 14.81 5.26 24.20
C LEU A 46 14.88 6.37 23.16
N THR A 47 13.91 6.37 22.26
CA THR A 47 13.74 7.42 21.27
C THR A 47 12.31 7.94 21.30
N LYS A 48 12.19 9.26 21.08
CA LYS A 48 10.91 9.91 20.74
C LYS A 48 10.56 9.70 19.28
N THR A 49 11.58 9.44 18.45
CA THR A 49 11.41 9.15 17.03
C THR A 49 10.70 7.83 16.94
N PRO A 50 9.46 7.77 16.42
CA PRO A 50 8.84 6.48 16.17
C PRO A 50 9.79 5.70 15.25
N ALA A 51 10.27 4.53 15.70
CA ALA A 51 10.57 3.49 14.72
C ALA A 51 9.31 3.40 13.85
N PRO A 52 9.43 3.40 12.51
CA PRO A 52 8.25 3.30 11.67
C PRO A 52 7.64 1.92 11.93
N ALA A 53 6.76 1.82 12.93
CA ALA A 53 5.66 0.89 12.85
C ALA A 53 5.07 1.20 11.48
N ALA A 54 5.12 0.22 10.59
CA ALA A 54 4.73 0.40 9.19
C ALA A 54 3.48 1.26 9.19
N LEU A 55 3.59 2.45 8.59
CA LEU A 55 2.46 3.35 8.55
C LEU A 55 1.30 2.57 7.94
N PRO A 56 0.10 2.61 8.54
CA PRO A 56 -1.02 1.91 7.96
C PRO A 56 -1.13 2.29 6.49
N THR A 57 -1.49 1.35 5.65
CA THR A 57 -1.69 1.57 4.22
C THR A 57 -3.11 1.15 3.85
N ALA A 58 -3.54 1.47 2.64
CA ALA A 58 -4.86 1.08 2.17
C ALA A 58 -5.08 -0.45 2.17
N SER A 59 -4.01 -1.27 2.15
CA SER A 59 -4.13 -2.74 2.20
C SER A 59 -4.51 -3.27 3.58
N ASP A 60 -4.44 -2.45 4.63
CA ASP A 60 -4.85 -2.84 5.98
C ASP A 60 -6.38 -2.79 6.17
N ALA A 61 -7.12 -2.39 5.14
CA ALA A 61 -8.57 -2.24 5.18
C ALA A 61 -9.25 -3.17 4.17
N THR A 62 -10.39 -3.73 4.56
CA THR A 62 -11.26 -4.46 3.65
C THR A 62 -12.08 -3.49 2.79
N LEU A 63 -12.63 -3.96 1.67
CA LEU A 63 -13.56 -3.15 0.86
C LEU A 63 -14.76 -2.66 1.69
N ALA A 64 -15.26 -3.49 2.61
CA ALA A 64 -16.35 -3.13 3.51
C ALA A 64 -15.98 -1.99 4.46
N ASP A 65 -14.74 -1.98 4.99
CA ASP A 65 -14.25 -0.87 5.82
C ASP A 65 -14.21 0.44 5.04
N ILE A 66 -13.69 0.39 3.81
CA ILE A 66 -13.55 1.56 2.95
C ILE A 66 -14.93 2.13 2.60
N GLN A 67 -15.90 1.28 2.27
CA GLN A 67 -17.27 1.69 1.94
C GLN A 67 -18.02 2.23 3.16
N ARG A 68 -17.94 1.53 4.31
CA ARG A 68 -18.53 2.00 5.57
C ARG A 68 -18.00 3.38 5.93
N LEU A 69 -16.68 3.59 5.86
CA LEU A 69 -16.08 4.88 6.19
C LEU A 69 -16.55 5.98 5.21
N ALA A 70 -16.67 5.65 3.92
CA ALA A 70 -17.15 6.60 2.90
C ALA A 70 -18.59 7.05 3.15
N SER A 71 -19.45 6.18 3.69
CA SER A 71 -20.86 6.49 3.98
C SER A 71 -21.12 7.18 5.32
N LEU A 72 -20.12 7.30 6.20
CA LEU A 72 -20.30 7.94 7.50
C LEU A 72 -20.68 9.43 7.37
N PRO A 73 -21.45 10.00 8.31
CA PRO A 73 -21.60 11.44 8.48
C PRO A 73 -20.26 12.15 8.74
N ASP A 74 -20.17 13.46 8.43
CA ASP A 74 -18.92 14.23 8.55
C ASP A 74 -18.37 14.28 9.98
N ILE A 75 -19.27 14.27 10.98
CA ILE A 75 -18.87 14.27 12.38
C ILE A 75 -18.21 12.94 12.80
N ASP A 76 -18.79 11.81 12.42
CA ASP A 76 -18.27 10.48 12.75
C ASP A 76 -16.96 10.19 12.00
N PHE A 77 -16.91 10.57 10.73
CA PHE A 77 -15.69 10.49 9.94
C PHE A 77 -14.57 11.31 10.61
N ARG A 78 -14.86 12.53 11.04
CA ARG A 78 -13.89 13.39 11.73
C ARG A 78 -13.39 12.78 13.04
N ASN A 79 -14.26 12.10 13.80
CA ASN A 79 -13.86 11.40 15.02
C ASN A 79 -12.85 10.29 14.74
N ILE A 80 -13.04 9.53 13.65
CA ILE A 80 -12.09 8.50 13.20
C ILE A 80 -10.75 9.13 12.77
N VAL A 81 -10.79 10.26 12.07
CA VAL A 81 -9.57 11.00 11.70
C VAL A 81 -8.80 11.47 12.93
N ALA A 82 -9.49 11.98 13.95
CA ALA A 82 -8.86 12.38 15.21
C ALA A 82 -8.23 11.17 15.93
N ALA A 83 -8.91 10.02 15.95
CA ALA A 83 -8.37 8.79 16.52
C ALA A 83 -7.13 8.29 15.76
N ASP A 84 -7.10 8.35 14.42
CA ASP A 84 -5.88 8.03 13.63
C ASP A 84 -4.71 8.97 13.95
N ALA A 85 -5.00 10.27 14.07
CA ALA A 85 -3.99 11.27 14.42
C ALA A 85 -3.45 11.09 15.86
N ARG A 86 -4.23 10.52 16.78
CA ARG A 86 -3.76 10.14 18.12
C ARG A 86 -3.14 8.74 18.18
N GLY A 87 -3.23 7.96 17.10
CA GLY A 87 -2.76 6.57 17.06
C GLY A 87 -3.69 5.58 17.77
N GLU A 88 -4.94 5.96 18.04
CA GLU A 88 -5.96 5.19 18.76
C GLU A 88 -6.93 4.45 17.82
N GLY A 89 -6.86 4.69 16.51
CA GLY A 89 -7.77 4.10 15.52
C GLY A 89 -7.54 2.59 15.29
N LYS A 90 -8.62 1.86 14.97
CA LYS A 90 -8.54 0.45 14.55
C LYS A 90 -7.76 0.32 13.23
N PRO A 91 -7.00 -0.76 12.99
CA PRO A 91 -6.23 -0.93 11.75
C PRO A 91 -7.06 -0.74 10.47
N GLY A 92 -8.25 -1.35 10.41
CA GLY A 92 -9.16 -1.22 9.26
C GLY A 92 -9.64 0.21 9.00
N ASP A 93 -9.99 0.97 10.05
CA ASP A 93 -10.35 2.39 9.92
C ASP A 93 -9.17 3.23 9.40
N ARG A 94 -7.98 2.96 9.94
CA ARG A 94 -6.76 3.68 9.57
C ARG A 94 -6.36 3.37 8.13
N GLY A 95 -6.45 2.12 7.69
CA GLY A 95 -6.25 1.76 6.28
C GLY A 95 -7.32 2.39 5.39
N ALA A 96 -8.58 2.40 5.81
CA ALA A 96 -9.70 2.93 5.03
C ALA A 96 -9.59 4.45 4.77
N LEU A 97 -9.01 5.22 5.71
CA LEU A 97 -8.72 6.64 5.52
C LEU A 97 -7.76 6.91 4.34
N ARG A 98 -6.88 5.96 4.06
CA ARG A 98 -5.82 6.05 3.03
C ARG A 98 -6.25 5.52 1.67
N ALA A 99 -7.46 4.98 1.57
CA ALA A 99 -8.03 4.54 0.30
C ALA A 99 -8.42 5.73 -0.59
N LYS A 100 -8.26 5.54 -1.92
CA LYS A 100 -8.43 6.59 -2.95
C LYS A 100 -9.70 7.43 -2.77
N GLN A 101 -10.84 6.77 -2.49
CA GLN A 101 -12.15 7.43 -2.33
C GLN A 101 -12.27 8.33 -1.08
N ASN A 102 -11.51 8.04 -0.02
CA ASN A 102 -11.59 8.78 1.25
C ASN A 102 -10.55 9.90 1.37
N LEU A 103 -9.51 9.91 0.53
CA LEU A 103 -8.37 10.83 0.64
C LEU A 103 -8.75 12.31 0.66
N THR A 104 -9.71 12.74 -0.16
CA THR A 104 -10.13 14.15 -0.21
C THR A 104 -10.80 14.58 1.10
N ARG A 105 -11.69 13.74 1.62
CA ARG A 105 -12.40 13.99 2.87
C ARG A 105 -11.45 13.94 4.06
N TRP A 106 -10.54 12.97 4.08
CA TRP A 106 -9.49 12.83 5.08
C TRP A 106 -8.59 14.07 5.15
N LYS A 107 -8.05 14.53 4.02
CA LYS A 107 -7.24 15.76 3.95
C LYS A 107 -8.00 16.97 4.51
N ARG A 108 -9.29 17.12 4.17
CA ARG A 108 -10.13 18.23 4.66
C ARG A 108 -10.28 18.18 6.18
N CYS A 109 -10.63 17.01 6.75
CA CYS A 109 -10.79 16.85 8.19
C CYS A 109 -9.48 17.06 8.96
N LEU A 110 -8.34 16.57 8.44
CA LEU A 110 -7.03 16.85 9.02
C LEU A 110 -6.72 18.35 9.01
N GLY A 111 -7.05 19.06 7.93
CA GLY A 111 -6.88 20.50 7.82
C GLY A 111 -7.71 21.25 8.86
N GLN A 112 -8.96 20.85 9.08
CA GLN A 112 -9.82 21.42 10.11
C GLN A 112 -9.28 21.15 11.52
N LEU A 113 -8.87 19.92 11.84
CA LEU A 113 -8.28 19.59 13.13
C LEU A 113 -7.00 20.40 13.40
N HIS A 114 -6.17 20.59 12.38
CA HIS A 114 -4.96 21.40 12.49
C HIS A 114 -5.28 22.89 12.69
N LYS A 115 -6.31 23.41 12.02
CA LYS A 115 -6.79 24.78 12.23
C LYS A 115 -7.31 24.97 13.66
N ASP A 116 -8.24 24.12 14.11
CA ASP A 116 -8.84 24.22 15.44
C ASP A 116 -7.78 24.14 16.56
N LEU A 117 -6.75 23.31 16.38
CA LEU A 117 -5.63 23.23 17.32
C LEU A 117 -4.82 24.53 17.37
N ASN A 118 -4.59 25.16 16.22
CA ASN A 118 -3.89 26.45 16.17
C ASN A 118 -4.74 27.57 16.77
N ASP A 119 -6.06 27.55 16.57
CA ASP A 119 -6.98 28.50 17.18
C ASP A 119 -6.90 28.38 18.72
N GLN A 120 -6.91 27.15 19.26
CA GLN A 120 -6.68 26.92 20.71
C GLN A 120 -5.31 27.42 21.20
N PHE A 121 -4.25 27.31 20.37
CA PHE A 121 -2.93 27.85 20.72
C PHE A 121 -2.97 29.39 20.82
N GLN A 122 -3.73 30.07 19.96
CA GLN A 122 -3.90 31.52 20.03
C GLN A 122 -4.73 31.94 21.24
N GLU A 123 -5.81 31.21 21.54
CA GLU A 123 -6.65 31.47 22.72
C GLU A 123 -5.86 31.30 24.03
N ASN A 124 -4.95 30.32 24.10
CA ASN A 124 -4.10 30.07 25.27
C ASN A 124 -2.77 30.85 25.25
N ARG A 125 -2.63 31.83 24.36
CA ARG A 125 -1.41 32.63 24.24
C ARG A 125 -1.23 33.49 25.50
N GLY A 126 -0.05 33.40 26.11
CA GLY A 126 0.28 34.19 27.29
C GLY A 126 -0.31 33.67 28.62
N ASN A 127 -1.13 32.61 28.61
CA ASN A 127 -1.59 31.97 29.84
C ASN A 127 -0.39 31.30 30.57
N PRO A 128 -0.01 31.76 31.78
CA PRO A 128 1.17 31.27 32.50
C PRO A 128 0.88 30.06 33.39
N SER A 129 -0.36 29.56 33.42
CA SER A 129 -0.71 28.42 34.28
C SER A 129 0.04 27.15 33.87
N LEU A 130 0.38 26.32 34.87
CA LEU A 130 1.02 25.02 34.66
C LEU A 130 0.16 24.10 33.78
N LEU A 131 -1.17 24.19 33.91
CA LEU A 131 -2.12 23.46 33.07
C LEU A 131 -2.01 23.87 31.59
N ALA A 132 -1.89 25.17 31.31
CA ALA A 132 -1.69 25.66 29.95
C ALA A 132 -0.31 25.25 29.40
N GLU A 133 0.73 25.20 30.23
CA GLU A 133 2.05 24.71 29.82
C GLU A 133 2.04 23.22 29.46
N ASP A 134 1.46 22.37 30.31
CA ASP A 134 1.31 20.94 30.03
C ASP A 134 0.48 20.69 28.78
N TRP A 135 -0.65 21.39 28.64
CA TRP A 135 -1.48 21.34 27.45
C TRP A 135 -0.67 21.72 26.19
N ARG A 136 0.10 22.82 26.21
CA ARG A 136 0.93 23.25 25.07
C ARG A 136 1.96 22.18 24.67
N LYS A 137 2.57 21.48 25.63
CA LYS A 137 3.51 20.37 25.37
C LYS A 137 2.80 19.24 24.63
N ARG A 138 1.65 18.78 25.12
CA ARG A 138 0.86 17.70 24.47
C ARG A 138 0.31 18.12 23.11
N ALA A 139 -0.23 19.33 23.02
CA ALA A 139 -0.77 19.91 21.79
C ALA A 139 0.30 20.05 20.69
N THR A 140 1.56 20.32 21.06
CA THR A 140 2.66 20.42 20.07
C THR A 140 2.91 19.09 19.37
N GLY A 141 2.99 17.99 20.11
CA GLY A 141 3.17 16.65 19.52
C GLY A 141 1.97 16.22 18.66
N TYR A 142 0.76 16.57 19.08
CA TYR A 142 -0.44 16.33 18.28
C TYR A 142 -0.45 17.17 16.98
N ARG A 143 -0.01 18.44 17.04
CA ARG A 143 0.14 19.32 15.87
C ARG A 143 1.12 18.76 14.86
N GLU A 144 2.29 18.29 15.32
CA GLU A 144 3.28 17.63 14.48
C GLU A 144 2.70 16.38 13.80
N THR A 145 1.92 15.59 14.54
CA THR A 145 1.28 14.39 14.00
C THR A 145 0.24 14.73 12.94
N LEU A 146 -0.58 15.76 13.16
CA LEU A 146 -1.51 16.28 12.15
C LEU A 146 -0.78 16.78 10.89
N ALA A 147 0.36 17.47 11.04
CA ALA A 147 1.17 17.93 9.92
C ALA A 147 1.75 16.76 9.10
N LEU A 148 2.23 15.70 9.78
CA LEU A 148 2.69 14.47 9.13
C LEU A 148 1.57 13.79 8.35
N ARG A 149 0.38 13.64 8.95
CA ARG A 149 -0.80 13.06 8.29
C ARG A 149 -1.30 13.90 7.12
N LEU A 150 -1.22 15.24 7.22
CA LEU A 150 -1.53 16.13 6.11
C LEU A 150 -0.55 15.93 4.94
N SER A 151 0.75 15.84 5.22
CA SER A 151 1.77 15.56 4.21
C SER A 151 1.53 14.20 3.55
N GLU A 152 1.25 13.17 4.34
CA GLU A 152 0.88 11.83 3.87
C GLU A 152 -0.33 11.87 2.93
N SER A 153 -1.42 12.55 3.32
CA SER A 153 -2.61 12.67 2.49
C SER A 153 -2.34 13.37 1.15
N ARG A 154 -1.43 14.36 1.13
CA ARG A 154 -1.04 15.07 -0.10
C ARG A 154 -0.23 14.17 -1.02
N ARG A 155 0.73 13.42 -0.47
CA ARG A 155 1.53 12.44 -1.22
C ARG A 155 0.63 11.38 -1.86
N LEU A 156 -0.26 10.75 -1.09
CA LEU A 156 -1.17 9.72 -1.60
C LEU A 156 -2.10 10.28 -2.69
N LYS A 157 -2.61 11.51 -2.54
CA LYS A 157 -3.41 12.15 -3.60
C LYS A 157 -2.60 12.41 -4.87
N ALA A 158 -1.34 12.82 -4.74
CA ALA A 158 -0.46 13.02 -5.90
C ALA A 158 -0.18 11.69 -6.63
N GLU A 159 0.01 10.60 -5.89
CA GLU A 159 0.18 9.25 -6.46
C GLU A 159 -1.06 8.80 -7.25
N VAL A 160 -2.25 8.98 -6.68
CA VAL A 160 -3.52 8.67 -7.36
C VAL A 160 -3.69 9.52 -8.62
N HIS A 161 -3.35 10.81 -8.55
CA HIS A 161 -3.43 11.69 -9.72
C HIS A 161 -2.43 11.28 -10.80
N ALA A 162 -1.18 10.98 -10.43
CA ALA A 162 -0.16 10.54 -11.38
C ALA A 162 -0.53 9.21 -12.06
N GLU A 163 -1.14 8.28 -11.33
CA GLU A 163 -1.67 7.03 -11.89
C GLU A 163 -2.80 7.30 -12.90
N MET A 164 -3.71 8.22 -12.58
CA MET A 164 -4.78 8.63 -13.49
C MET A 164 -4.23 9.24 -14.78
N VAL A 165 -3.23 10.13 -14.68
CA VAL A 165 -2.58 10.75 -15.85
C VAL A 165 -1.91 9.69 -16.71
N ARG A 166 -1.11 8.79 -16.13
CA ARG A 166 -0.48 7.68 -16.88
C ARG A 166 -1.53 6.82 -17.60
N ASN A 167 -2.62 6.47 -16.91
CA ASN A 167 -3.69 5.68 -17.51
C ASN A 167 -4.38 6.42 -18.67
N GLN A 168 -4.48 7.74 -18.61
CA GLN A 168 -5.02 8.56 -19.69
C GLN A 168 -4.05 8.62 -20.89
N GLU A 169 -2.75 8.74 -20.63
CA GLU A 169 -1.71 8.69 -21.67
C GLU A 169 -1.70 7.34 -22.38
N TYR A 170 -1.76 6.22 -21.66
CA TYR A 170 -1.87 4.89 -22.27
C TYR A 170 -3.12 4.75 -23.11
N LYS A 171 -4.28 5.22 -22.62
CA LYS A 171 -5.52 5.19 -23.41
C LYS A 171 -5.42 6.02 -24.68
N LYS A 172 -4.78 7.19 -24.60
CA LYS A 172 -4.56 8.06 -25.76
C LYS A 172 -3.65 7.37 -26.77
N HIS A 173 -2.53 6.80 -26.31
CA HIS A 173 -1.61 6.07 -27.15
C HIS A 173 -2.27 4.85 -27.83
N ASP A 174 -2.99 4.03 -27.07
CA ASP A 174 -3.75 2.89 -27.60
C ASP A 174 -4.73 3.34 -28.70
N ALA A 175 -5.42 4.47 -28.49
CA ALA A 175 -6.35 5.02 -29.47
C ALA A 175 -5.64 5.54 -30.74
N GLU A 176 -4.48 6.17 -30.61
CA GLU A 176 -3.66 6.61 -31.75
C GLU A 176 -3.16 5.42 -32.57
N VAL A 177 -2.67 4.36 -31.92
CA VAL A 177 -2.23 3.13 -32.58
C VAL A 177 -3.40 2.45 -33.30
N ALA A 178 -4.56 2.37 -32.64
CA ALA A 178 -5.78 1.82 -33.24
C ALA A 178 -6.21 2.61 -34.49
N ALA A 179 -6.26 3.94 -34.38
CA ALA A 179 -6.61 4.81 -35.51
C ALA A 179 -5.63 4.66 -36.68
N ALA A 180 -4.32 4.60 -36.42
CA ALA A 180 -3.31 4.38 -37.45
C ALA A 180 -3.44 3.02 -38.15
N ALA A 181 -3.92 2.00 -37.43
CA ALA A 181 -4.19 0.68 -37.97
C ALA A 181 -5.57 0.57 -38.68
N GLY A 182 -6.38 1.64 -38.68
CA GLY A 182 -7.75 1.60 -39.20
C GLY A 182 -8.67 0.66 -38.42
N ALA A 183 -8.36 0.40 -37.14
CA ALA A 183 -9.07 -0.54 -36.28
C ALA A 183 -9.46 0.13 -34.96
N THR A 184 -10.30 -0.54 -34.18
CA THR A 184 -10.60 -0.15 -32.80
C THR A 184 -9.57 -0.74 -31.83
N VAL A 185 -9.43 -0.13 -30.66
CA VAL A 185 -8.55 -0.64 -29.58
C VAL A 185 -8.96 -2.07 -29.18
N GLN A 186 -10.25 -2.37 -29.19
CA GLN A 186 -10.76 -3.70 -28.87
C GLN A 186 -10.32 -4.75 -29.90
N GLU A 187 -10.39 -4.43 -31.19
CA GLU A 187 -9.95 -5.31 -32.27
C GLU A 187 -8.45 -5.56 -32.21
N LEU A 188 -7.63 -4.51 -31.98
CA LEU A 188 -6.19 -4.68 -31.81
C LEU A 188 -5.84 -5.56 -30.61
N ARG A 189 -6.54 -5.41 -29.49
CA ARG A 189 -6.34 -6.26 -28.30
C ARG A 189 -6.75 -7.70 -28.57
N ALA A 190 -7.87 -7.93 -29.26
CA ALA A 190 -8.30 -9.27 -29.65
C ALA A 190 -7.27 -9.94 -30.59
N HIS A 191 -6.80 -9.19 -31.58
CA HIS A 191 -5.76 -9.67 -32.50
C HIS A 191 -4.45 -10.00 -31.78
N ALA A 192 -3.98 -9.11 -30.90
CA ALA A 192 -2.80 -9.37 -30.07
C ALA A 192 -2.98 -10.61 -29.17
N GLY A 193 -4.18 -10.83 -28.64
CA GLY A 193 -4.53 -12.02 -27.86
C GLY A 193 -4.45 -13.31 -28.66
N GLU A 194 -5.02 -13.35 -29.88
CA GLU A 194 -4.90 -14.52 -30.76
C GLU A 194 -3.46 -14.78 -31.17
N VAL A 195 -2.68 -13.74 -31.52
CA VAL A 195 -1.25 -13.88 -31.83
C VAL A 195 -0.46 -14.45 -30.64
N ALA A 196 -0.74 -13.97 -29.42
CA ALA A 196 -0.08 -14.48 -28.22
C ALA A 196 -0.45 -15.95 -27.94
N LYS A 197 -1.73 -16.31 -28.11
CA LYS A 197 -2.21 -17.68 -27.98
C LYS A 197 -1.58 -18.61 -29.03
N GLU A 198 -1.52 -18.20 -30.29
CA GLU A 198 -0.85 -18.96 -31.34
C GLU A 198 0.63 -19.18 -31.03
N ARG A 199 1.34 -18.14 -30.55
CA ARG A 199 2.72 -18.27 -30.09
C ARG A 199 2.87 -19.27 -28.95
N LEU A 200 1.94 -19.26 -27.98
CA LEU A 200 1.94 -20.20 -26.87
C LEU A 200 1.68 -21.64 -27.34
N ILE A 201 0.68 -21.84 -28.22
CA ILE A 201 0.37 -23.15 -28.81
C ILE A 201 1.58 -23.68 -29.58
N ASN A 202 2.27 -22.83 -30.33
CA ASN A 202 3.44 -23.23 -31.11
C ASN A 202 4.63 -23.57 -30.20
N ALA A 203 4.84 -22.82 -29.11
CA ALA A 203 5.91 -23.09 -28.14
C ALA A 203 5.66 -24.37 -27.33
N HIS A 204 4.40 -24.67 -27.00
CA HIS A 204 3.98 -25.78 -26.14
C HIS A 204 3.18 -26.84 -26.91
N GLN A 205 3.55 -27.07 -28.17
CA GLN A 205 2.76 -27.88 -29.09
C GLN A 205 2.48 -29.31 -28.58
N PRO A 206 3.45 -30.05 -27.98
CA PRO A 206 3.20 -31.39 -27.45
C PRO A 206 2.17 -31.41 -26.32
N GLU A 207 2.28 -30.46 -25.38
CA GLU A 207 1.41 -30.34 -24.22
C GLU A 207 -0.01 -29.93 -24.63
N PHE A 208 -0.12 -28.97 -25.55
CA PHE A 208 -1.40 -28.56 -26.11
C PHE A 208 -2.12 -29.72 -26.81
N ARG A 209 -1.39 -30.53 -27.59
CA ARG A 209 -1.98 -31.70 -28.27
C ARG A 209 -2.49 -32.74 -27.29
N ARG A 210 -1.74 -33.02 -26.22
CA ARG A 210 -2.19 -33.93 -25.15
C ARG A 210 -3.51 -33.45 -24.56
N TYR A 211 -3.59 -32.19 -24.12
CA TYR A 211 -4.82 -31.63 -23.57
C TYR A 211 -5.99 -31.62 -24.57
N LEU A 212 -5.70 -31.39 -25.86
CA LEU A 212 -6.72 -31.45 -26.90
C LEU A 212 -7.27 -32.88 -27.06
N ILE A 213 -6.42 -33.91 -26.97
CA ILE A 213 -6.86 -35.31 -27.02
C ILE A 213 -7.73 -35.63 -25.81
N ASP A 214 -7.27 -35.26 -24.61
CA ASP A 214 -7.96 -35.53 -23.36
C ASP A 214 -9.36 -34.88 -23.34
N ALA A 215 -9.47 -33.61 -23.73
CA ALA A 215 -10.74 -32.88 -23.76
C ALA A 215 -11.77 -33.49 -24.75
N TYR A 216 -11.33 -34.00 -25.90
CA TYR A 216 -12.23 -34.69 -26.83
C TYR A 216 -12.68 -36.05 -26.27
N ALA A 217 -11.77 -36.78 -25.61
CA ALA A 217 -12.08 -38.05 -24.97
C ALA A 217 -13.09 -37.87 -23.83
N GLU A 218 -12.94 -36.84 -23.00
CA GLU A 218 -13.87 -36.48 -21.93
C GLU A 218 -15.29 -36.17 -22.44
N LEU A 219 -15.39 -35.50 -23.59
CA LEU A 219 -16.66 -35.21 -24.25
C LEU A 219 -17.23 -36.41 -25.02
N GLY A 220 -16.55 -37.56 -25.05
CA GLY A 220 -16.98 -38.77 -25.75
C GLY A 220 -17.02 -38.62 -27.28
N ILE A 221 -16.30 -37.64 -27.83
CA ILE A 221 -16.29 -37.35 -29.26
C ILE A 221 -14.92 -37.66 -29.88
N SER A 222 -14.95 -38.15 -31.12
CA SER A 222 -13.72 -38.50 -31.83
C SER A 222 -12.97 -37.25 -32.31
N LEU A 223 -11.63 -37.29 -32.25
CA LEU A 223 -10.82 -36.25 -32.90
C LEU A 223 -11.07 -36.25 -34.42
N PRO A 224 -11.26 -35.06 -35.04
CA PRO A 224 -11.32 -34.93 -36.48
C PRO A 224 -10.08 -35.54 -37.17
N ALA A 225 -10.28 -36.26 -38.28
CA ALA A 225 -9.21 -36.96 -39.00
C ALA A 225 -8.05 -36.03 -39.41
N ARG A 226 -8.37 -34.78 -39.79
CA ARG A 226 -7.38 -33.74 -40.12
C ARG A 226 -6.42 -33.44 -38.95
N ILE A 227 -6.91 -33.46 -37.72
CA ILE A 227 -6.11 -33.16 -36.52
C ILE A 227 -5.24 -34.38 -36.18
N ARG A 228 -5.80 -35.59 -36.25
CA ARG A 228 -5.05 -36.83 -36.05
C ARG A 228 -3.88 -36.97 -37.01
N ARG A 229 -4.08 -36.68 -38.31
CA ARG A 229 -3.02 -36.70 -39.33
C ARG A 229 -1.90 -35.71 -38.98
N ARG A 230 -2.26 -34.46 -38.64
CA ARG A 230 -1.28 -33.41 -38.28
C ARG A 230 -0.48 -33.75 -37.00
N ILE A 231 -1.09 -34.42 -36.03
CA ILE A 231 -0.39 -34.89 -34.82
C ILE A 231 0.61 -36.00 -35.19
N ALA A 232 0.22 -36.94 -36.05
CA ALA A 232 1.10 -38.03 -36.50
C ALA A 232 2.28 -37.54 -37.34
N GLU A 233 2.06 -36.58 -38.25
CA GLU A 233 3.11 -36.02 -39.11
C GLU A 233 4.21 -35.32 -38.28
N SER A 234 3.83 -34.45 -37.35
CA SER A 234 4.81 -33.76 -36.51
C SER A 234 5.46 -34.67 -35.44
N ALA A 235 4.82 -35.78 -35.04
CA ALA A 235 5.47 -36.78 -34.20
C ALA A 235 6.59 -37.52 -34.97
N THR A 236 6.47 -37.60 -36.30
CA THR A 236 7.45 -38.23 -37.17
C THR A 236 8.65 -37.32 -37.40
N GLU A 237 8.44 -36.00 -37.55
CA GLU A 237 9.52 -35.00 -37.73
C GLU A 237 10.47 -34.91 -36.52
N VAL A 238 9.94 -34.97 -35.29
CA VAL A 238 10.74 -34.95 -34.05
C VAL A 238 11.63 -36.20 -33.92
N LEU A 239 11.19 -37.35 -34.46
CA LEU A 239 11.98 -38.59 -34.46
C LEU A 239 13.11 -38.58 -35.50
N THR A 240 12.94 -37.86 -36.62
CA THR A 240 13.97 -37.72 -37.66
C THR A 240 15.04 -36.68 -37.31
N GLU A 241 14.71 -35.59 -36.61
CA GLU A 241 15.70 -34.59 -36.18
C GLU A 241 16.57 -35.10 -35.01
N GLY A 242 16.03 -35.96 -34.16
CA GLY A 242 16.78 -36.60 -33.06
C GLY A 242 17.75 -37.71 -33.48
N GLN A 243 17.72 -38.16 -34.74
CA GLN A 243 18.64 -39.17 -35.30
C GLN A 243 19.78 -38.57 -36.13
N ALA A 244 19.77 -37.24 -36.34
CA ALA A 244 20.75 -36.52 -37.15
C ALA A 244 21.72 -35.63 -36.31
N SER A 245 21.68 -35.75 -34.97
CA SER A 245 22.64 -35.12 -34.04
C SER A 245 23.57 -36.14 -33.40
#